data_AF-A0A3Q3AX33-F1
#
_entry.id   AF-A0A3Q3AX33-F1
#
_cell.length_a   1.000
_cell.length_b   1.000
_cell.length_c   1.000
_cell.angle_alpha   90.00
_cell.angle_beta   90.00
_cell.angle_gamma   90.00
#
_symmetry.space_group_name_H-M   'P 1'
#
loop_
_entity.id
_entity.type
_entity.pdbx_description
1 polymer ?
#
loop_
_entity_poly.entity_id
_entity_poly.type
_entity_poly.pdbx_seq_one_letter_code
_entity_poly.pdbx_strand_id
1 'polypeptide(L)'
;MTYIRETCGCCDCEKHCGALDIVFVIDSSESVGLMNFTLEKNFVINTINRMGSMASDPASPTGTRVGVVQFSHEGTFEAIRLDDPTITSISAFKMAVKNLQWIAGGTFTPSALRFAYDNLIKGSKRSRAKISVVVVTDGRFDPRDDDNQLRYLCNDPDVTVNAIGVGDMFDKRHDSETLVSIACNNKSRITEMKQYTDLVAEDFIEKMETVLCPDPVIKCPDLPCKTELDVAPCVGRPVDLVILLDGSERLGMENFNQVRNFVESVTHKLAMAKGKNDRNWARLALIQFGKEEENQVAFPLTHDRDAIASGLASLTYLDSSSAVGPAIIYTINNLVGKGSTRKTRRGAEVSFVFVTDGVTNGTILDEAVSAMHREQIVSTVIATGSDVDQEVLTKLAMDNQEAIFKVQKFSDVLQTRMFNRFIRWVC
;
A
#
# COMPACT_ATOMS: atom_id res chain seq x y z
N MET A 1 13.39 18.29 -22.48
CA MET A 1 12.54 18.28 -21.30
C MET A 1 11.62 17.10 -21.45
N THR A 2 11.96 16.02 -20.75
CA THR A 2 11.22 14.77 -20.69
C THR A 2 10.19 14.97 -19.59
N TYR A 3 8.90 14.90 -19.92
CA TYR A 3 7.85 14.94 -18.91
C TYR A 3 7.79 13.56 -18.27
N ILE A 4 8.51 13.39 -17.16
CA ILE A 4 8.36 12.24 -16.28
C ILE A 4 7.06 12.47 -15.52
N ARG A 5 6.01 11.70 -15.82
CA ARG A 5 4.90 11.54 -14.88
C ARG A 5 5.46 10.71 -13.73
N GLU A 6 5.97 11.38 -12.70
CA GLU A 6 6.14 10.74 -11.41
C GLU A 6 4.73 10.42 -10.90
N THR A 7 4.33 9.15 -11.02
CA THR A 7 3.20 8.62 -10.27
C THR A 7 3.55 8.77 -8.80
N CYS A 8 3.12 9.87 -8.17
CA CYS A 8 3.03 10.01 -6.72
C CYS A 8 1.92 9.02 -6.30
N GLY A 9 2.24 7.72 -6.26
CA GLY A 9 1.47 6.79 -5.43
C GLY A 9 1.42 7.40 -4.04
N CYS A 10 0.25 7.32 -3.37
CA CYS A 10 0.02 7.87 -2.02
C CYS A 10 1.34 7.98 -1.27
N CYS A 11 1.77 9.21 -0.93
CA CYS A 11 2.99 9.42 -0.17
C CYS A 11 2.97 8.42 0.99
N ASP A 12 3.93 7.48 1.02
CA ASP A 12 4.12 6.56 2.14
C ASP A 12 4.60 7.41 3.32
N CYS A 13 3.66 8.13 3.94
CA CYS A 13 3.91 8.95 5.09
C CYS A 13 4.20 8.01 6.25
N GLU A 14 5.42 8.06 6.76
CA GLU A 14 5.83 7.27 7.89
C GLU A 14 5.40 7.97 9.18
N LYS A 15 4.87 7.18 10.12
CA LYS A 15 4.62 7.66 11.48
C LYS A 15 5.94 7.61 12.23
N HIS A 16 6.38 8.75 12.75
CA HIS A 16 7.54 8.84 13.62
C HIS A 16 7.12 9.18 15.03
N CYS A 17 7.38 8.26 15.94
CA CYS A 17 7.32 8.54 17.36
C CYS A 17 8.52 9.40 17.76
N GLY A 18 8.40 10.11 18.88
CA GLY A 18 9.56 10.76 19.52
C GLY A 18 10.65 9.75 19.91
N ALA A 19 11.62 10.18 20.72
CA ALA A 19 12.53 9.22 21.33
C ALA A 19 11.73 8.23 22.19
N LEU A 20 11.69 6.96 21.75
CA LEU A 20 10.86 5.91 22.33
C LEU A 20 11.67 4.60 22.34
N ASP A 21 11.73 3.95 23.49
CA ASP A 21 12.34 2.64 23.65
C ASP A 21 11.25 1.65 24.05
N ILE A 22 10.99 0.65 23.21
CA ILE A 22 9.97 -0.37 23.45
C ILE A 22 10.66 -1.69 23.76
N VAL A 23 10.30 -2.33 24.87
CA VAL A 23 10.79 -3.67 25.21
C VAL A 23 9.60 -4.62 25.28
N PHE A 24 9.58 -5.64 24.44
CA PHE A 24 8.63 -6.74 24.57
C PHE A 24 9.22 -7.81 25.47
N VAL A 25 8.49 -8.23 26.49
CA VAL A 25 8.82 -9.40 27.32
C VAL A 25 7.79 -10.47 26.98
N ILE A 26 8.21 -11.51 26.27
CA ILE A 26 7.34 -12.53 25.68
C ILE A 26 7.60 -13.90 26.32
N ASP A 27 6.53 -14.67 26.50
CA ASP A 27 6.54 -15.91 27.27
C ASP A 27 6.81 -17.10 26.33
N SER A 28 7.90 -17.80 26.57
CA SER A 28 8.34 -18.98 25.80
C SER A 28 8.25 -20.26 26.62
N SER A 29 7.45 -20.25 27.69
CA SER A 29 7.24 -21.40 28.57
C SER A 29 6.54 -22.57 27.87
N GLU A 30 6.54 -23.72 28.55
CA GLU A 30 5.89 -24.94 28.04
C GLU A 30 4.36 -24.77 27.92
N SER A 31 3.73 -24.03 28.83
CA SER A 31 2.28 -23.84 28.86
C SER A 31 1.77 -22.96 27.71
N VAL A 32 2.59 -22.04 27.22
CA VAL A 32 2.33 -21.28 26.00
C VAL A 32 2.36 -22.21 24.79
N GLY A 33 3.44 -22.97 24.63
CA GLY A 33 3.65 -23.88 23.50
C GLY A 33 4.07 -23.18 22.20
N LEU A 34 4.68 -23.94 21.29
CA LEU A 34 5.30 -23.43 20.05
C LEU A 34 4.34 -22.59 19.17
N MET A 35 3.08 -23.00 19.05
CA MET A 35 2.11 -22.33 18.17
C MET A 35 1.72 -20.95 18.71
N ASN A 36 1.48 -20.85 20.03
CA ASN A 36 1.15 -19.56 20.66
C ASN A 36 2.36 -18.64 20.73
N PHE A 37 3.55 -19.19 21.00
CA PHE A 37 4.80 -18.42 20.93
C PHE A 37 5.04 -17.83 19.52
N THR A 38 4.62 -18.54 18.47
CA THR A 38 4.64 -18.00 17.10
C THR A 38 3.67 -16.83 16.93
N LEU A 39 2.50 -16.86 17.57
CA LEU A 39 1.55 -15.74 17.57
C LEU A 39 2.09 -14.54 18.35
N GLU A 40 2.78 -14.75 19.48
CA GLU A 40 3.46 -13.67 20.22
C GLU A 40 4.54 -12.99 19.36
N LYS A 41 5.38 -13.77 18.66
CA LYS A 41 6.36 -13.24 17.70
C LYS A 41 5.69 -12.41 16.60
N ASN A 42 4.58 -12.90 16.05
CA ASN A 42 3.83 -12.19 15.02
C ASN A 42 3.22 -10.89 15.57
N PHE A 43 2.72 -10.90 16.81
CA PHE A 43 2.23 -9.70 17.47
C PHE A 43 3.33 -8.64 17.62
N VAL A 44 4.53 -9.03 18.10
CA VAL A 44 5.69 -8.13 18.19
C VAL A 44 6.02 -7.53 16.81
N ILE A 45 6.11 -8.37 15.78
CA ILE A 45 6.42 -7.95 14.42
C ILE A 45 5.35 -7.00 13.86
N ASN A 46 4.07 -7.36 13.99
CA ASN A 46 2.97 -6.58 13.41
C ASN A 46 2.80 -5.23 14.12
N THR A 47 2.96 -5.19 15.44
CA THR A 47 2.96 -3.93 16.22
C THR A 47 4.02 -2.98 15.70
N ILE A 48 5.26 -3.46 15.50
CA ILE A 48 6.36 -2.62 15.02
C ILE A 48 6.20 -2.22 13.55
N ASN A 49 5.73 -3.13 12.68
CA ASN A 49 5.42 -2.78 11.29
C ASN A 49 4.39 -1.66 11.22
N ARG A 50 3.36 -1.70 12.07
CA ARG A 50 2.27 -0.71 12.07
C ARG A 50 2.72 0.66 12.55
N MET A 51 3.69 0.73 13.48
CA MET A 51 4.28 2.01 13.90
C MET A 51 5.06 2.72 12.77
N GLY A 52 5.37 2.03 11.67
CA GLY A 52 5.87 2.63 10.43
C GLY A 52 7.36 3.00 10.41
N SER A 53 7.97 3.37 11.54
CA SER A 53 9.40 3.73 11.58
C SER A 53 10.16 3.24 12.81
N MET A 54 11.46 2.99 12.63
CA MET A 54 12.45 2.68 13.67
C MET A 54 13.70 3.56 13.48
N ALA A 55 14.45 3.76 14.55
CA ALA A 55 15.73 4.44 14.49
C ALA A 55 16.72 3.62 13.64
N SER A 56 17.21 4.20 12.55
CA SER A 56 18.20 3.53 11.68
C SER A 56 19.58 3.40 12.33
N ASP A 57 19.86 4.28 13.29
CA ASP A 57 21.04 4.22 14.15
C ASP A 57 20.58 4.00 15.61
N PRO A 58 20.89 2.86 16.24
CA PRO A 58 20.55 2.58 17.64
C PRO A 58 21.18 3.55 18.66
N ALA A 59 22.22 4.29 18.27
CA ALA A 59 22.82 5.36 19.07
C ALA A 59 22.10 6.72 18.91
N SER A 60 21.16 6.84 17.96
CA SER A 60 20.43 8.08 17.71
C SER A 60 19.67 8.55 18.96
N PRO A 61 19.74 9.85 19.30
CA PRO A 61 18.98 10.41 20.41
C PRO A 61 17.47 10.49 20.12
N THR A 62 17.04 10.16 18.90
CA THR A 62 15.64 10.26 18.43
C THR A 62 15.19 8.99 17.72
N GLY A 63 13.90 8.83 17.49
CA GLY A 63 13.31 7.65 16.85
C GLY A 63 13.13 6.46 17.79
N THR A 64 12.40 5.46 17.29
CA THR A 64 11.99 4.29 18.07
C THR A 64 13.04 3.19 18.05
N ARG A 65 13.43 2.68 19.22
CA ARG A 65 14.24 1.46 19.35
C ARG A 65 13.39 0.36 19.96
N VAL A 66 13.64 -0.87 19.54
CA VAL A 66 12.83 -2.02 19.97
C VAL A 66 13.74 -3.13 20.43
N GLY A 67 13.46 -3.64 21.62
CA GLY A 67 14.08 -4.83 22.19
C GLY A 67 13.04 -5.91 22.46
N VAL A 68 13.50 -7.13 22.53
CA VAL A 68 12.66 -8.30 22.89
C VAL A 68 13.43 -9.12 23.91
N VAL A 69 12.76 -9.56 24.96
CA VAL A 69 13.22 -10.57 25.90
C VAL A 69 12.23 -11.72 25.80
N GLN A 70 12.69 -12.89 25.36
CA GLN A 70 11.94 -14.11 25.57
C GLN A 70 12.43 -14.79 26.84
N PHE A 71 11.52 -15.43 27.57
CA PHE A 71 11.86 -16.15 28.79
C PHE A 71 11.14 -17.49 28.87
N SER A 72 11.73 -18.43 29.60
CA SER A 72 10.99 -19.59 30.13
C SER A 72 11.41 -19.84 31.57
N HIS A 73 12.52 -20.53 31.82
CA HIS A 73 13.03 -20.85 33.15
C HIS A 73 14.31 -20.10 33.51
N GLU A 74 14.82 -20.35 34.72
CA GLU A 74 16.05 -19.72 35.22
C GLU A 74 17.23 -19.87 34.24
N GLY A 75 17.78 -18.73 33.83
CA GLY A 75 18.97 -18.68 32.95
C GLY A 75 18.68 -18.79 31.45
N THR A 76 17.44 -19.03 31.03
CA THR A 76 17.07 -19.06 29.60
C THR A 76 16.34 -17.78 29.21
N PHE A 77 17.13 -16.72 29.07
CA PHE A 77 16.69 -15.43 28.56
C PHE A 77 17.43 -15.14 27.25
N GLU A 78 16.73 -15.13 26.12
CA GLU A 78 17.30 -14.60 24.88
C GLU A 78 16.78 -13.19 24.67
N ALA A 79 17.69 -12.29 24.26
CA ALA A 79 17.36 -10.90 24.09
C ALA A 79 17.85 -10.32 22.76
N ILE A 80 16.97 -9.57 22.14
CA ILE A 80 17.31 -8.58 21.13
C ILE A 80 17.44 -7.24 21.87
N ARG A 81 18.65 -6.69 21.92
CA ARG A 81 18.95 -5.48 22.70
C ARG A 81 18.45 -4.21 21.98
N LEU A 82 18.09 -3.19 22.75
CA LEU A 82 17.66 -1.88 22.22
C LEU A 82 18.74 -1.18 21.37
N ASP A 83 20.00 -1.40 21.73
CA ASP A 83 21.20 -0.80 21.12
C ASP A 83 21.99 -1.82 20.28
N ASP A 84 21.34 -2.88 19.78
CA ASP A 84 21.98 -3.84 18.88
C ASP A 84 22.34 -3.17 17.54
N PRO A 85 23.64 -3.08 17.18
CA PRO A 85 24.10 -2.38 15.97
C PRO A 85 23.64 -3.07 14.67
N THR A 86 23.15 -4.31 14.73
CA THR A 86 22.64 -5.04 13.57
C THR A 86 21.16 -4.74 13.27
N ILE A 87 20.44 -4.16 14.23
CA ILE A 87 19.01 -3.87 14.12
C ILE A 87 18.80 -2.40 13.69
N THR A 88 19.03 -2.14 12.41
CA THR A 88 18.96 -0.79 11.81
C THR A 88 17.69 -0.56 10.97
N SER A 89 16.80 -1.55 10.89
CA SER A 89 15.56 -1.47 10.12
C SER A 89 14.48 -2.39 10.69
N ILE A 90 13.21 -2.11 10.36
CA ILE A 90 12.08 -2.99 10.68
C ILE A 90 12.29 -4.39 10.08
N SER A 91 12.84 -4.50 8.87
CA SER A 91 13.14 -5.78 8.23
C SER A 91 14.20 -6.58 9.00
N ALA A 92 15.27 -5.94 9.48
CA ALA A 92 16.30 -6.58 10.31
C ALA A 92 15.72 -7.05 11.64
N PHE A 93 14.93 -6.20 12.31
CA PHE A 93 14.22 -6.55 13.54
C PHE A 93 13.29 -7.74 13.33
N LYS A 94 12.47 -7.72 12.27
CA LYS A 94 11.56 -8.83 11.91
C LYS A 94 12.30 -10.14 11.71
N MET A 95 13.47 -10.13 11.07
CA MET A 95 14.30 -11.34 10.92
C MET A 95 14.82 -11.83 12.27
N ALA A 96 15.32 -10.94 13.12
CA ALA A 96 15.81 -11.29 14.46
C ALA A 96 14.69 -11.92 15.31
N VAL A 97 13.51 -11.33 15.35
CA VAL A 97 12.35 -11.88 16.08
C VAL A 97 11.90 -13.22 15.49
N LYS A 98 11.93 -13.38 14.17
CA LYS A 98 11.60 -14.67 13.53
C LYS A 98 12.58 -15.78 13.90
N ASN A 99 13.85 -15.45 14.13
CA ASN A 99 14.90 -16.41 14.46
C ASN A 99 14.85 -16.89 15.93
N LEU A 100 14.13 -16.18 16.80
CA LEU A 100 13.88 -16.62 18.17
C LEU A 100 13.23 -18.01 18.17
N GLN A 101 13.87 -18.95 18.86
CA GLN A 101 13.40 -20.33 19.01
C GLN A 101 12.62 -20.47 20.31
N TRP A 102 11.54 -21.26 20.25
CA TRP A 102 10.78 -21.59 21.44
C TRP A 102 11.65 -22.40 22.41
N ILE A 103 11.76 -21.96 23.65
CA ILE A 103 12.65 -22.56 24.65
C ILE A 103 11.97 -23.74 25.35
N ALA A 104 10.68 -23.60 25.68
CA ALA A 104 9.94 -24.46 26.60
C ALA A 104 10.52 -24.47 28.04
N GLY A 105 9.77 -25.04 28.98
CA GLY A 105 10.13 -25.14 30.40
C GLY A 105 9.17 -24.38 31.32
N GLY A 106 9.70 -23.83 32.42
CA GLY A 106 8.92 -23.07 33.40
C GLY A 106 8.54 -21.66 32.95
N THR A 107 7.93 -20.89 33.86
CA THR A 107 7.47 -19.51 33.61
C THR A 107 8.04 -18.57 34.67
N PHE A 108 9.25 -18.06 34.46
CA PHE A 108 10.00 -17.23 35.42
C PHE A 108 9.77 -15.74 35.12
N THR A 109 8.51 -15.32 35.21
CA THR A 109 8.06 -13.96 34.89
C THR A 109 8.75 -12.90 35.77
N PRO A 110 8.72 -12.97 37.12
CA PRO A 110 9.45 -12.02 37.96
C PRO A 110 10.94 -11.84 37.57
N SER A 111 11.66 -12.94 37.36
CA SER A 111 13.07 -12.91 36.95
C SER A 111 13.27 -12.30 35.56
N ALA A 112 12.34 -12.56 34.62
CA ALA A 112 12.38 -11.99 33.28
C ALA A 112 12.23 -10.46 33.29
N LEU A 113 11.35 -9.93 34.15
CA LEU A 113 11.16 -8.48 34.31
C LEU A 113 12.42 -7.81 34.84
N ARG A 114 13.09 -8.45 35.81
CA ARG A 114 14.40 -8.00 36.29
C ARG A 114 15.46 -8.04 35.20
N PHE A 115 15.55 -9.15 34.47
CA PHE A 115 16.51 -9.30 33.38
C PHE A 115 16.31 -8.23 32.30
N ALA A 116 15.06 -7.98 31.89
CA ALA A 116 14.71 -6.95 30.92
C ALA A 116 15.17 -5.56 31.38
N TYR A 117 14.95 -5.21 32.65
CA TYR A 117 15.40 -3.94 33.19
C TYR A 117 16.93 -3.83 33.22
N ASP A 118 17.59 -4.80 33.85
CA ASP A 118 19.03 -4.73 34.12
C ASP A 118 19.87 -4.79 32.83
N ASN A 119 19.44 -5.56 31.82
CA ASN A 119 20.23 -5.81 30.62
C ASN A 119 19.85 -4.96 29.40
N LEU A 120 18.57 -4.55 29.28
CA LEU A 120 18.11 -3.78 28.12
C LEU A 120 17.83 -2.32 28.47
N ILE A 121 17.31 -2.02 29.66
CA ILE A 121 16.80 -0.68 29.99
C ILE A 121 17.86 0.16 30.71
N LYS A 122 18.34 -0.30 31.86
CA LYS A 122 19.16 0.47 32.81
C LYS A 122 20.42 1.07 32.17
N GLY A 123 21.13 0.29 31.35
CA GLY A 123 22.37 0.71 30.69
C GLY A 123 22.18 1.42 29.35
N SER A 124 21.05 1.18 28.66
CA SER A 124 20.83 1.70 27.30
C SER A 124 19.83 2.87 27.24
N LYS A 125 19.31 3.33 28.40
CA LYS A 125 18.34 4.43 28.52
C LYS A 125 18.85 5.73 27.90
N ARG A 126 18.07 6.30 26.97
CA ARG A 126 18.32 7.63 26.41
C ARG A 126 17.65 8.70 27.28
N SER A 127 18.36 9.81 27.54
CA SER A 127 17.93 10.87 28.47
C SER A 127 16.59 11.56 28.14
N ARG A 128 16.09 11.42 26.91
CA ARG A 128 14.81 12.00 26.45
C ARG A 128 13.84 10.95 25.90
N ALA A 129 14.16 9.66 26.01
CA ALA A 129 13.30 8.61 25.50
C ALA A 129 12.28 8.16 26.55
N LYS A 130 11.01 8.04 26.13
CA LYS A 130 10.02 7.31 26.92
C LYS A 130 10.32 5.82 26.82
N ILE A 131 10.20 5.07 27.92
CA ILE A 131 10.42 3.63 27.93
C ILE A 131 9.07 2.94 28.13
N SER A 132 8.67 2.10 27.18
CA SER A 132 7.44 1.33 27.26
C SER A 132 7.77 -0.16 27.22
N VAL A 133 7.34 -0.90 28.23
CA VAL A 133 7.49 -2.35 28.30
C VAL A 133 6.14 -2.99 28.05
N VAL A 134 6.09 -3.95 27.13
CA VAL A 134 4.90 -4.76 26.86
C VAL A 134 5.18 -6.17 27.32
N VAL A 135 4.48 -6.63 28.35
CA VAL A 135 4.64 -7.98 28.91
C VAL A 135 3.49 -8.84 28.41
N VAL A 136 3.80 -9.96 27.76
CA VAL A 136 2.81 -10.97 27.34
C VAL A 136 3.08 -12.24 28.15
N THR A 137 2.05 -12.79 28.78
CA THR A 137 2.15 -14.04 29.54
C THR A 137 0.79 -14.73 29.62
N ASP A 138 0.80 -16.06 29.81
CA ASP A 138 -0.42 -16.79 30.18
C ASP A 138 -0.77 -16.67 31.68
N GLY A 139 0.07 -15.94 32.43
CA GLY A 139 -0.16 -15.63 33.82
C GLY A 139 0.27 -16.64 34.83
N ARG A 140 0.80 -17.77 34.36
CA ARG A 140 1.44 -18.73 35.23
C ARG A 140 2.80 -18.17 35.59
N PHE A 141 3.22 -18.41 36.82
CA PHE A 141 4.62 -18.22 37.18
C PHE A 141 5.05 -19.41 38.03
N ASP A 142 6.33 -19.75 37.92
CA ASP A 142 6.90 -20.85 38.68
C ASP A 142 7.05 -20.43 40.16
N PRO A 143 6.53 -21.19 41.14
CA PRO A 143 6.67 -20.86 42.56
C PRO A 143 8.12 -20.80 43.06
N ARG A 144 9.09 -21.27 42.26
CA ARG A 144 10.52 -21.15 42.54
C ARG A 144 11.08 -19.76 42.21
N ASP A 145 10.36 -18.95 41.44
CA ASP A 145 10.74 -17.58 41.12
C ASP A 145 10.42 -16.62 42.29
N ASP A 146 11.09 -15.47 42.33
CA ASP A 146 10.96 -14.49 43.41
C ASP A 146 9.87 -13.46 43.09
N ASP A 147 8.65 -13.69 43.60
CA ASP A 147 7.48 -12.81 43.40
C ASP A 147 7.70 -11.35 43.79
N ASN A 148 8.68 -11.06 44.66
CA ASN A 148 9.04 -9.69 45.00
C ASN A 148 9.55 -8.90 43.78
N GLN A 149 9.94 -9.59 42.70
CA GLN A 149 10.41 -8.99 41.45
C GLN A 149 9.29 -8.72 40.44
N LEU A 150 8.04 -9.09 40.72
CA LEU A 150 6.90 -8.78 39.83
C LEU A 150 6.74 -7.28 39.54
N ARG A 151 7.19 -6.45 40.49
CA ARG A 151 7.12 -4.99 40.39
C ARG A 151 8.47 -4.35 40.04
N TYR A 152 9.47 -5.13 39.61
CA TYR A 152 10.84 -4.65 39.43
C TYR A 152 10.94 -3.47 38.45
N LEU A 153 10.19 -3.53 37.34
CA LEU A 153 10.10 -2.44 36.36
C LEU A 153 9.46 -1.16 36.91
N CYS A 154 8.58 -1.30 37.91
CA CYS A 154 7.85 -0.19 38.50
C CYS A 154 8.69 0.70 39.43
N ASN A 155 9.93 0.28 39.71
CA ASN A 155 10.87 1.04 40.53
C ASN A 155 11.48 2.22 39.77
N ASP A 156 11.39 2.23 38.43
CA ASP A 156 11.84 3.34 37.59
C ASP A 156 10.62 4.13 37.09
N PRO A 157 10.47 5.42 37.49
CA PRO A 157 9.30 6.23 37.11
C PRO A 157 9.23 6.54 35.61
N ASP A 158 10.33 6.38 34.87
CA ASP A 158 10.36 6.60 33.42
C ASP A 158 9.94 5.35 32.62
N VAL A 159 9.75 4.21 33.30
CA VAL A 159 9.31 2.96 32.71
C VAL A 159 7.79 2.83 32.82
N THR A 160 7.16 2.70 31.66
CA THR A 160 5.73 2.45 31.53
C THR A 160 5.49 1.00 31.16
N VAL A 161 4.71 0.25 31.97
CA VAL A 161 4.44 -1.18 31.70
C VAL A 161 3.00 -1.39 31.25
N ASN A 162 2.82 -2.08 30.13
CA ASN A 162 1.53 -2.59 29.66
C ASN A 162 1.56 -4.12 29.75
N ALA A 163 0.63 -4.70 30.48
CA ALA A 163 0.58 -6.14 30.72
C ALA A 163 -0.56 -6.76 29.91
N ILE A 164 -0.27 -7.84 29.19
CA ILE A 164 -1.23 -8.59 28.39
C ILE A 164 -1.25 -10.01 28.95
N GLY A 165 -2.40 -10.40 29.51
CA GLY A 165 -2.65 -11.77 29.96
C GLY A 165 -3.50 -12.51 28.95
N VAL A 166 -3.11 -13.74 28.62
CA VAL A 166 -3.80 -14.56 27.60
C VAL A 166 -4.20 -15.92 28.17
N GLY A 167 -5.45 -16.32 27.99
CA GLY A 167 -5.94 -17.67 28.32
C GLY A 167 -6.74 -17.74 29.62
N ASP A 168 -6.58 -18.84 30.36
CA ASP A 168 -7.37 -19.17 31.55
C ASP A 168 -6.94 -18.41 32.83
N MET A 169 -5.99 -17.47 32.70
CA MET A 169 -5.52 -16.57 33.74
C MET A 169 -6.66 -15.85 34.49
N PHE A 170 -7.81 -15.67 33.85
CA PHE A 170 -8.93 -14.91 34.42
C PHE A 170 -9.96 -15.77 35.14
N ASP A 171 -9.87 -17.09 35.03
CA ASP A 171 -10.72 -18.03 35.77
C ASP A 171 -10.23 -18.26 37.20
N LYS A 172 -9.06 -17.71 37.56
CA LYS A 172 -8.45 -17.79 38.90
C LYS A 172 -8.16 -16.40 39.48
N ARG A 173 -8.56 -16.17 40.74
CA ARG A 173 -8.39 -14.87 41.41
C ARG A 173 -6.93 -14.39 41.54
N HIS A 174 -5.99 -15.31 41.78
CA HIS A 174 -4.59 -14.96 42.06
C HIS A 174 -3.85 -14.43 40.82
N ASP A 175 -4.16 -14.95 39.64
CA ASP A 175 -3.40 -14.60 38.45
C ASP A 175 -3.71 -13.14 38.04
N SER A 176 -4.96 -12.70 38.19
CA SER A 176 -5.34 -11.29 37.96
C SER A 176 -4.54 -10.28 38.81
N GLU A 177 -4.14 -10.63 40.03
CA GLU A 177 -3.30 -9.79 40.91
C GLU A 177 -1.84 -9.71 40.40
N THR A 178 -1.40 -10.73 39.68
CA THR A 178 -0.06 -10.79 39.08
C THR A 178 0.06 -9.76 37.95
N LEU A 179 -0.87 -9.71 36.99
CA LEU A 179 -0.86 -8.67 35.95
C LEU A 179 -0.98 -7.27 36.54
N VAL A 180 -1.79 -7.10 37.58
CA VAL A 180 -1.92 -5.82 38.28
C VAL A 180 -0.58 -5.40 38.86
N SER A 181 0.17 -6.33 39.46
CA SER A 181 1.51 -6.07 39.99
C SER A 181 2.50 -5.70 38.88
N ILE A 182 2.50 -6.46 37.77
CA ILE A 182 3.35 -6.21 36.59
C ILE A 182 3.04 -4.83 35.99
N ALA A 183 1.76 -4.47 35.85
CA ALA A 183 1.29 -3.18 35.35
C ALA A 183 1.38 -2.05 36.39
N CYS A 184 2.18 -2.22 37.44
CA CYS A 184 2.45 -1.19 38.46
C CYS A 184 1.18 -0.68 39.17
N ASN A 185 0.24 -1.59 39.45
CA ASN A 185 -1.09 -1.32 40.01
C ASN A 185 -1.99 -0.44 39.14
N ASN A 186 -1.69 -0.31 37.85
CA ASN A 186 -2.48 0.47 36.91
C ASN A 186 -3.36 -0.43 36.03
N LYS A 187 -4.62 -0.60 36.43
CA LYS A 187 -5.58 -1.45 35.72
C LYS A 187 -5.89 -1.02 34.28
N SER A 188 -5.70 0.26 33.93
CA SER A 188 -5.96 0.70 32.54
C SER A 188 -4.89 0.23 31.54
N ARG A 189 -3.76 -0.29 32.05
CA ARG A 189 -2.65 -0.82 31.26
C ARG A 189 -2.65 -2.35 31.17
N ILE A 190 -3.71 -2.98 31.65
CA ILE A 190 -3.90 -4.42 31.57
C ILE A 190 -4.84 -4.70 30.39
N THR A 191 -4.45 -5.64 29.53
CA THR A 191 -5.34 -6.20 28.52
C THR A 191 -5.48 -7.68 28.76
N GLU A 192 -6.73 -8.12 28.84
CA GLU A 192 -7.10 -9.52 29.06
C GLU A 192 -7.57 -10.12 27.74
N MET A 193 -7.07 -11.30 27.40
CA MET A 193 -7.39 -12.01 26.18
C MET A 193 -7.74 -13.46 26.47
N LYS A 194 -8.67 -14.02 25.68
CA LYS A 194 -9.04 -15.42 25.82
C LYS A 194 -8.13 -16.33 25.01
N GLN A 195 -7.63 -15.85 23.86
CA GLN A 195 -6.83 -16.66 22.94
C GLN A 195 -5.65 -15.85 22.40
N TYR A 196 -4.55 -16.54 22.12
CA TYR A 196 -3.36 -15.93 21.51
C TYR A 196 -3.61 -15.38 20.10
N THR A 197 -4.67 -15.83 19.43
CA THR A 197 -5.10 -15.28 18.13
C THR A 197 -5.56 -13.84 18.25
N ASP A 198 -6.03 -13.41 19.43
CA ASP A 198 -6.49 -12.03 19.65
C ASP A 198 -5.31 -11.04 19.66
N LEU A 199 -4.09 -11.51 19.95
CA LEU A 199 -2.87 -10.68 19.89
C LEU A 199 -2.57 -10.20 18.47
N VAL A 200 -2.97 -10.96 17.44
CA VAL A 200 -2.72 -10.62 16.03
C VAL A 200 -3.92 -9.98 15.35
N ALA A 201 -4.97 -9.66 16.10
CA ALA A 201 -6.14 -8.97 15.58
C ALA A 201 -5.82 -7.49 15.24
N GLU A 202 -6.32 -7.02 14.09
CA GLU A 202 -6.02 -5.69 13.56
C GLU A 202 -6.42 -4.56 14.53
N ASP A 203 -7.58 -4.66 15.15
CA ASP A 203 -8.10 -3.71 16.12
C ASP A 203 -7.25 -3.64 17.40
N PHE A 204 -6.71 -4.78 17.85
CA PHE A 204 -5.81 -4.80 19.00
C PHE A 204 -4.44 -4.18 18.65
N ILE A 205 -3.88 -4.48 17.48
CA ILE A 205 -2.62 -3.89 17.03
C ILE A 205 -2.77 -2.37 16.88
N GLU A 206 -3.92 -1.87 16.38
CA GLU A 206 -4.25 -0.44 16.33
C GLU A 206 -4.28 0.23 17.71
N LYS A 207 -4.91 -0.43 18.68
CA LYS A 207 -4.94 0.03 20.07
C LYS A 207 -3.52 0.11 20.64
N MET A 208 -2.70 -0.91 20.42
CA MET A 208 -1.32 -0.94 20.91
C MET A 208 -0.44 0.12 20.25
N GLU A 209 -0.60 0.36 18.95
CA GLU A 209 0.05 1.47 18.24
C GLU A 209 -0.24 2.81 18.95
N THR A 210 -1.52 3.08 19.25
CA THR A 210 -1.95 4.31 19.91
C THR A 210 -1.43 4.41 21.36
N VAL A 211 -1.36 3.30 22.09
CA VAL A 211 -0.86 3.27 23.48
C VAL A 211 0.65 3.49 23.52
N LEU A 212 1.41 2.89 22.61
CA LEU A 212 2.86 2.99 22.55
C LEU A 212 3.32 4.33 21.97
N CYS A 213 2.55 4.88 21.03
CA CYS A 213 2.85 6.11 20.31
C CYS A 213 1.59 6.97 20.14
N PRO A 214 1.14 7.67 21.19
CA PRO A 214 -0.13 8.41 21.16
C PRO A 214 -0.11 9.64 20.24
N ASP A 215 1.04 10.28 20.11
CA ASP A 215 1.21 11.52 19.33
C ASP A 215 2.31 11.34 18.26
N PRO A 216 2.09 10.52 17.22
CA PRO A 216 3.07 10.32 16.16
C PRO A 216 3.21 11.59 15.31
N VAL A 217 4.44 11.98 15.01
CA VAL A 217 4.73 12.95 13.96
C VAL A 217 4.68 12.23 12.63
N ILE A 218 3.68 12.54 11.81
CA ILE A 218 3.59 12.01 10.45
C ILE A 218 4.65 12.74 9.61
N LYS A 219 5.70 12.03 9.20
CA LYS A 219 6.66 12.55 8.21
C LYS A 219 6.35 11.91 6.88
N CYS A 220 5.90 12.73 5.96
CA CYS A 220 5.88 12.34 4.57
C CYS A 220 7.26 12.66 4.00
N PRO A 221 7.82 11.81 3.12
CA PRO A 221 9.02 12.19 2.39
C PRO A 221 8.78 13.54 1.71
N ASP A 222 9.75 14.45 1.85
CA ASP A 222 9.78 15.73 1.14
C ASP A 222 10.06 15.47 -0.35
N LEU A 223 9.10 14.84 -1.02
CA LEU A 223 8.97 14.95 -2.46
C LEU A 223 8.30 16.30 -2.72
N PRO A 224 8.72 17.04 -3.76
CA PRO A 224 7.95 18.17 -4.26
C PRO A 224 6.66 17.66 -4.94
N CYS A 225 5.80 16.91 -4.24
CA CYS A 225 4.43 16.72 -4.65
C CYS A 225 3.75 18.07 -4.38
N LYS A 226 3.79 18.95 -5.39
CA LYS A 226 2.89 20.09 -5.47
C LYS A 226 1.50 19.57 -5.16
N THR A 227 0.83 20.19 -4.19
CA THR A 227 -0.43 19.76 -3.60
C THR A 227 -1.64 19.88 -4.53
N GLU A 228 -1.42 20.02 -5.82
CA GLU A 228 -2.36 19.70 -6.88
C GLU A 228 -1.54 19.03 -7.98
N LEU A 229 -2.10 18.01 -8.65
CA LEU A 229 -1.56 17.51 -9.91
C LEU A 229 -1.30 18.72 -10.82
N ASP A 230 -0.06 19.22 -10.85
CA ASP A 230 0.37 20.30 -11.75
C ASP A 230 0.65 19.68 -13.12
N VAL A 231 -0.24 18.78 -13.55
CA VAL A 231 -0.43 18.49 -14.95
C VAL A 231 -1.07 19.76 -15.48
N ALA A 232 -0.33 20.49 -16.31
CA ALA A 232 -0.55 21.91 -16.58
C ALA A 232 -1.82 22.23 -17.37
N PRO A 233 -3.03 21.89 -16.91
CA PRO A 233 -4.19 21.48 -17.70
C PRO A 233 -3.91 20.97 -19.14
N CYS A 234 -4.91 20.47 -19.86
CA CYS A 234 -4.77 20.37 -21.32
C CYS A 234 -4.52 21.76 -21.96
N VAL A 235 -4.69 22.85 -21.21
CA VAL A 235 -4.60 24.24 -21.67
C VAL A 235 -3.15 24.75 -21.83
N GLY A 236 -2.20 24.25 -21.02
CA GLY A 236 -0.81 24.74 -20.99
C GLY A 236 0.22 23.83 -21.64
N ARG A 237 -0.19 22.71 -22.26
CA ARG A 237 0.70 21.72 -22.87
C ARG A 237 0.02 20.95 -24.01
N PRO A 238 0.78 20.30 -24.91
CA PRO A 238 0.19 19.52 -25.97
C PRO A 238 -0.12 18.09 -25.47
N VAL A 239 -1.36 17.64 -25.66
CA VAL A 239 -1.80 16.28 -25.30
C VAL A 239 -2.35 15.57 -26.54
N ASP A 240 -1.80 14.43 -26.92
CA ASP A 240 -2.30 13.60 -28.02
C ASP A 240 -2.99 12.35 -27.41
N LEU A 241 -4.32 12.40 -27.33
CA LEU A 241 -5.16 11.37 -26.73
C LEU A 241 -5.62 10.38 -27.81
N VAL A 242 -5.38 9.09 -27.59
CA VAL A 242 -5.77 8.01 -28.50
C VAL A 242 -6.68 7.05 -27.73
N ILE A 243 -7.93 6.93 -28.18
CA ILE A 243 -8.91 6.03 -27.58
C ILE A 243 -8.90 4.71 -28.37
N LEU A 244 -8.66 3.60 -27.66
CA LEU A 244 -8.73 2.24 -28.19
C LEU A 244 -10.01 1.60 -27.66
N LEU A 245 -11.00 1.47 -28.53
CA LEU A 245 -12.30 0.91 -28.25
C LEU A 245 -12.35 -0.57 -28.57
N ASP A 246 -12.67 -1.38 -27.58
CA ASP A 246 -12.94 -2.81 -27.74
C ASP A 246 -14.22 -2.99 -28.58
N GLY A 247 -14.10 -3.61 -29.75
CA GLY A 247 -15.20 -3.90 -30.66
C GLY A 247 -15.80 -5.29 -30.46
N SER A 248 -15.55 -5.93 -29.31
CA SER A 248 -15.97 -7.31 -29.09
C SER A 248 -17.45 -7.47 -28.78
N GLU A 249 -17.98 -8.66 -29.10
CA GLU A 249 -19.34 -9.11 -28.76
C GLU A 249 -19.68 -8.85 -27.28
N ARG A 250 -18.71 -9.09 -26.38
CA ARG A 250 -18.90 -8.95 -24.93
C ARG A 250 -19.17 -7.52 -24.49
N LEU A 251 -18.56 -6.53 -25.14
CA LEU A 251 -18.86 -5.13 -24.85
C LEU A 251 -20.31 -4.81 -25.25
N GLY A 252 -20.74 -5.30 -26.43
CA GLY A 252 -22.10 -5.16 -26.92
C GLY A 252 -22.41 -3.80 -27.56
N MET A 253 -23.37 -3.80 -28.48
CA MET A 253 -23.78 -2.63 -29.27
C MET A 253 -24.26 -1.45 -28.40
N GLU A 254 -24.93 -1.71 -27.29
CA GLU A 254 -25.44 -0.65 -26.41
C GLU A 254 -24.29 0.15 -25.79
N ASN A 255 -23.32 -0.53 -25.16
CA ASN A 255 -22.14 0.12 -24.59
C ASN A 255 -21.31 0.80 -25.68
N PHE A 256 -21.15 0.16 -26.84
CA PHE A 256 -20.46 0.75 -27.99
C PHE A 256 -21.08 2.11 -28.41
N ASN A 257 -22.41 2.24 -28.43
CA ASN A 257 -23.08 3.51 -28.68
C ASN A 257 -22.83 4.53 -27.56
N GLN A 258 -22.78 4.08 -26.30
CA GLN A 258 -22.43 4.95 -25.18
C GLN A 258 -20.99 5.46 -25.28
N VAL A 259 -20.05 4.66 -25.80
CA VAL A 259 -18.67 5.11 -26.06
C VAL A 259 -18.65 6.27 -27.05
N ARG A 260 -19.48 6.25 -28.11
CA ARG A 260 -19.56 7.37 -29.06
C ARG A 260 -19.93 8.67 -28.35
N ASN A 261 -20.97 8.62 -27.51
CA ASN A 261 -21.41 9.77 -26.71
C ASN A 261 -20.32 10.24 -25.73
N PHE A 262 -19.57 9.29 -25.15
CA PHE A 262 -18.43 9.59 -24.30
C PHE A 262 -17.32 10.32 -25.07
N VAL A 263 -16.89 9.81 -26.22
CA VAL A 263 -15.85 10.46 -27.06
C VAL A 263 -16.30 11.86 -27.50
N GLU A 264 -17.56 12.03 -27.85
CA GLU A 264 -18.14 13.33 -28.18
C GLU A 264 -18.12 14.29 -26.97
N SER A 265 -18.50 13.81 -25.78
CA SER A 265 -18.47 14.59 -24.54
C SER A 265 -17.04 15.00 -24.15
N VAL A 266 -16.07 14.10 -24.31
CA VAL A 266 -14.64 14.40 -24.13
C VAL A 266 -14.21 15.50 -25.08
N THR A 267 -14.56 15.42 -26.36
CA THR A 267 -14.24 16.43 -27.37
C THR A 267 -14.82 17.81 -27.03
N HIS A 268 -16.00 17.86 -26.42
CA HIS A 268 -16.62 19.11 -25.97
C HIS A 268 -15.92 19.70 -24.74
N LYS A 269 -15.49 18.85 -23.80
CA LYS A 269 -14.86 19.28 -22.55
C LYS A 269 -13.41 19.69 -22.73
N LEU A 270 -12.69 19.05 -23.65
CA LEU A 270 -11.30 19.35 -23.95
C LEU A 270 -11.18 20.61 -24.80
N ALA A 271 -10.23 21.47 -24.42
CA ALA A 271 -9.73 22.49 -25.32
C ALA A 271 -8.92 21.80 -26.42
N MET A 272 -9.31 22.00 -27.68
CA MET A 272 -8.68 21.37 -28.85
C MET A 272 -7.60 22.28 -29.45
N ALA A 273 -6.54 21.68 -29.98
CA ALA A 273 -5.46 22.39 -30.64
C ALA A 273 -5.96 23.23 -31.83
N LYS A 274 -5.28 24.35 -32.14
CA LYS A 274 -5.60 25.16 -33.32
C LYS A 274 -4.95 24.66 -34.61
N GLY A 275 -4.09 23.65 -34.50
CA GLY A 275 -3.35 23.11 -35.63
C GLY A 275 -2.51 21.90 -35.27
N LYS A 276 -1.93 21.25 -36.28
CA LYS A 276 -1.14 20.02 -36.11
C LYS A 276 0.12 20.19 -35.26
N ASN A 277 0.68 21.41 -35.18
CA ASN A 277 1.92 21.73 -34.47
C ASN A 277 1.70 22.64 -33.25
N ASP A 278 0.44 22.84 -32.83
CA ASP A 278 0.12 23.66 -31.66
C ASP A 278 0.76 23.06 -30.40
N ARG A 279 1.43 23.89 -29.60
CA ARG A 279 2.10 23.46 -28.36
C ARG A 279 1.17 23.43 -27.16
N ASN A 280 -0.09 23.82 -27.34
CA ASN A 280 -1.12 23.75 -26.32
C ASN A 280 -2.26 22.83 -26.79
N TRP A 281 -3.14 22.43 -25.87
CA TRP A 281 -4.42 21.78 -26.16
C TRP A 281 -4.33 20.37 -26.72
N ALA A 282 -5.47 19.70 -26.72
CA ALA A 282 -5.59 18.29 -27.05
C ALA A 282 -5.77 18.04 -28.57
N ARG A 283 -5.27 16.90 -29.04
CA ARG A 283 -5.72 16.24 -30.28
C ARG A 283 -6.25 14.87 -29.91
N LEU A 284 -7.22 14.38 -30.66
CA LEU A 284 -7.90 13.12 -30.40
C LEU A 284 -7.75 12.18 -31.58
N ALA A 285 -7.61 10.89 -31.31
CA ALA A 285 -7.79 9.82 -32.27
C ALA A 285 -8.68 8.72 -31.66
N LEU A 286 -9.41 8.00 -32.51
CA LEU A 286 -10.20 6.86 -32.09
C LEU A 286 -9.97 5.69 -33.04
N ILE A 287 -9.67 4.55 -32.46
CA ILE A 287 -9.56 3.26 -33.15
C ILE A 287 -10.43 2.25 -32.41
N GLN A 288 -11.09 1.39 -33.17
CA GLN A 288 -11.78 0.22 -32.66
C GLN A 288 -10.98 -1.03 -33.04
N PHE A 289 -10.85 -1.99 -32.12
CA PHE A 289 -10.13 -3.23 -32.35
C PHE A 289 -11.01 -4.46 -32.11
N GLY A 290 -10.78 -5.50 -32.91
CA GLY A 290 -11.42 -6.80 -32.81
C GLY A 290 -10.38 -7.90 -32.60
N LYS A 291 -10.43 -8.96 -33.43
CA LYS A 291 -9.36 -9.97 -33.56
C LYS A 291 -8.04 -9.37 -34.05
N GLU A 292 -6.95 -10.14 -34.00
CA GLU A 292 -5.55 -9.66 -34.12
C GLU A 292 -5.28 -8.73 -35.31
N GLU A 293 -5.90 -8.97 -36.47
CA GLU A 293 -5.71 -8.17 -37.70
C GLU A 293 -6.89 -7.24 -38.02
N GLU A 294 -7.90 -7.17 -37.15
CA GLU A 294 -9.13 -6.42 -37.37
C GLU A 294 -9.11 -5.13 -36.54
N ASN A 295 -8.65 -4.05 -37.18
CA ASN A 295 -8.53 -2.73 -36.57
C ASN A 295 -9.19 -1.69 -37.49
N GLN A 296 -10.15 -0.92 -36.96
CA GLN A 296 -10.86 0.12 -37.70
C GLN A 296 -10.56 1.50 -37.09
N VAL A 297 -9.86 2.35 -37.83
CA VAL A 297 -9.59 3.74 -37.42
C VAL A 297 -10.82 4.59 -37.73
N ALA A 298 -11.50 5.10 -36.70
CA ALA A 298 -12.62 6.02 -36.86
C ALA A 298 -12.13 7.38 -37.38
N PHE A 299 -11.07 7.90 -36.76
CA PHE A 299 -10.35 9.09 -37.20
C PHE A 299 -8.93 9.09 -36.64
N PRO A 300 -7.92 9.53 -37.42
CA PRO A 300 -6.55 9.69 -36.93
C PRO A 300 -6.43 10.93 -36.02
N LEU A 301 -5.24 11.14 -35.43
CA LEU A 301 -4.96 12.30 -34.58
C LEU A 301 -5.36 13.62 -35.25
N THR A 302 -6.41 14.23 -34.73
CA THR A 302 -7.01 15.46 -35.26
C THR A 302 -7.43 16.41 -34.14
N HIS A 303 -7.58 17.67 -34.49
CA HIS A 303 -8.18 18.72 -33.67
C HIS A 303 -9.51 19.21 -34.26
N ASP A 304 -9.83 18.74 -35.47
CA ASP A 304 -11.02 19.12 -36.21
C ASP A 304 -12.23 18.39 -35.66
N ARG A 305 -13.18 19.15 -35.12
CA ARG A 305 -14.40 18.63 -34.51
C ARG A 305 -15.33 18.00 -35.54
N ASP A 306 -15.35 18.49 -36.77
CA ASP A 306 -16.21 17.95 -37.83
C ASP A 306 -15.67 16.60 -38.31
N ALA A 307 -14.35 16.45 -38.38
CA ALA A 307 -13.70 15.17 -38.66
C ALA A 307 -13.97 14.14 -37.56
N ILE A 308 -13.94 14.55 -36.28
CA ILE A 308 -14.28 13.68 -35.14
C ILE A 308 -15.75 13.25 -35.24
N ALA A 309 -16.68 14.18 -35.40
CA ALA A 309 -18.11 13.90 -35.51
C ALA A 309 -18.42 12.97 -36.70
N SER A 310 -17.83 13.23 -37.86
CA SER A 310 -18.00 12.41 -39.06
C SER A 310 -17.42 11.00 -38.86
N GLY A 311 -16.24 10.90 -38.24
CA GLY A 311 -15.61 9.63 -37.91
C GLY A 311 -16.47 8.80 -36.94
N LEU A 312 -17.02 9.42 -35.90
CA LEU A 312 -17.95 8.77 -34.96
C LEU A 312 -19.25 8.30 -35.64
N ALA A 313 -19.81 9.11 -36.54
CA ALA A 313 -21.02 8.76 -37.28
C ALA A 313 -20.79 7.58 -38.23
N SER A 314 -19.61 7.52 -38.87
CA SER A 314 -19.25 6.48 -39.84
C SER A 314 -18.75 5.17 -39.21
N LEU A 315 -18.38 5.19 -37.93
CA LEU A 315 -17.89 4.01 -37.24
C LEU A 315 -18.96 2.91 -37.23
N THR A 316 -18.56 1.66 -37.32
CA THR A 316 -19.45 0.48 -37.32
C THR A 316 -19.02 -0.47 -36.22
N TYR A 317 -19.95 -1.02 -35.46
CA TYR A 317 -19.63 -2.02 -34.43
C TYR A 317 -19.07 -3.29 -35.08
N LEU A 318 -17.95 -3.80 -34.60
CA LEU A 318 -17.27 -4.95 -35.21
C LEU A 318 -17.93 -6.29 -34.88
N ASP A 319 -18.49 -6.44 -33.68
CA ASP A 319 -19.04 -7.72 -33.19
C ASP A 319 -18.02 -8.88 -33.30
N SER A 320 -16.81 -8.63 -32.81
CA SER A 320 -15.64 -9.52 -32.99
C SER A 320 -15.12 -10.08 -31.66
N SER A 321 -13.92 -10.67 -31.67
CA SER A 321 -13.15 -10.99 -30.45
C SER A 321 -12.37 -9.77 -29.94
N SER A 322 -11.74 -9.84 -28.77
CA SER A 322 -10.95 -8.74 -28.21
C SER A 322 -9.44 -9.08 -28.15
N ALA A 323 -8.63 -8.53 -29.08
CA ALA A 323 -7.18 -8.74 -29.14
C ALA A 323 -6.41 -7.42 -28.90
N VAL A 324 -6.22 -7.07 -27.63
CA VAL A 324 -5.67 -5.76 -27.24
C VAL A 324 -4.17 -5.61 -27.54
N GLY A 325 -3.37 -6.66 -27.39
CA GLY A 325 -1.93 -6.64 -27.66
C GLY A 325 -1.60 -6.22 -29.10
N PRO A 326 -2.13 -6.94 -30.12
CA PRO A 326 -1.99 -6.55 -31.53
C PRO A 326 -2.51 -5.14 -31.83
N ALA A 327 -3.65 -4.75 -31.23
CA ALA A 327 -4.24 -3.42 -31.41
C ALA A 327 -3.32 -2.29 -30.94
N ILE A 328 -2.62 -2.48 -29.81
CA ILE A 328 -1.62 -1.53 -29.31
C ILE A 328 -0.48 -1.36 -30.32
N ILE A 329 0.08 -2.48 -30.81
CA ILE A 329 1.18 -2.46 -31.78
C ILE A 329 0.74 -1.78 -33.09
N TYR A 330 -0.46 -2.11 -33.58
CA TYR A 330 -1.05 -1.47 -34.75
C TYR A 330 -1.18 0.04 -34.54
N THR A 331 -1.70 0.46 -33.38
CA THR A 331 -1.92 1.88 -33.05
C THR A 331 -0.61 2.66 -32.99
N ILE A 332 0.41 2.09 -32.37
CA ILE A 332 1.74 2.71 -32.30
C ILE A 332 2.31 2.88 -33.72
N ASN A 333 2.22 1.85 -34.57
CA ASN A 333 2.80 1.91 -35.91
C ASN A 333 2.04 2.85 -36.87
N ASN A 334 0.70 2.91 -36.78
CA ASN A 334 -0.14 3.61 -37.76
C ASN A 334 -0.62 4.99 -37.32
N LEU A 335 -0.92 5.19 -36.03
CA LEU A 335 -1.48 6.45 -35.52
C LEU A 335 -0.43 7.32 -34.83
N VAL A 336 0.48 6.70 -34.07
CA VAL A 336 1.53 7.42 -33.33
C VAL A 336 2.78 7.62 -34.19
N GLY A 337 3.24 6.58 -34.90
CA GLY A 337 4.52 6.55 -35.63
C GLY A 337 5.75 6.52 -34.70
N LYS A 338 6.92 6.17 -35.25
CA LYS A 338 8.18 6.03 -34.47
C LYS A 338 9.29 6.87 -35.07
N GLY A 339 10.19 7.40 -34.23
CA GLY A 339 11.36 8.14 -34.68
C GLY A 339 11.02 9.29 -35.64
N SER A 340 11.52 9.22 -36.88
CA SER A 340 11.31 10.24 -37.92
C SER A 340 9.91 10.23 -38.54
N THR A 341 9.12 9.16 -38.37
CA THR A 341 7.74 9.06 -38.89
C THR A 341 6.68 9.38 -37.82
N ARG A 342 7.10 9.88 -36.66
CA ARG A 342 6.21 10.19 -35.54
C ARG A 342 5.18 11.25 -35.95
N LYS A 343 3.90 10.91 -35.81
CA LYS A 343 2.73 11.75 -36.11
C LYS A 343 2.26 12.54 -34.87
N THR A 344 2.70 12.15 -33.68
CA THR A 344 2.44 12.92 -32.46
C THR A 344 3.27 14.21 -32.41
N ARG A 345 2.77 15.19 -31.68
CA ARG A 345 3.42 16.50 -31.54
C ARG A 345 4.69 16.37 -30.71
N ARG A 346 5.72 17.15 -31.07
CA ARG A 346 6.97 17.19 -30.31
C ARG A 346 6.70 17.69 -28.88
N GLY A 347 7.09 16.89 -27.90
CA GLY A 347 6.88 17.20 -26.48
C GLY A 347 5.44 17.03 -26.01
N ALA A 348 4.57 16.42 -26.83
CA ALA A 348 3.22 16.07 -26.38
C ALA A 348 3.25 14.84 -25.49
N GLU A 349 2.41 14.86 -24.47
CA GLU A 349 2.03 13.65 -23.76
C GLU A 349 1.12 12.81 -24.66
N VAL A 350 1.48 11.55 -24.88
CA VAL A 350 0.69 10.61 -25.66
C VAL A 350 -0.04 9.71 -24.67
N SER A 351 -1.37 9.80 -24.65
CA SER A 351 -2.20 9.05 -23.71
C SER A 351 -3.08 8.06 -24.46
N PHE A 352 -2.97 6.79 -24.12
CA PHE A 352 -3.85 5.72 -24.59
C PHE A 352 -4.97 5.50 -23.58
N VAL A 353 -6.21 5.51 -24.06
CA VAL A 353 -7.40 5.22 -23.25
C VAL A 353 -8.05 3.98 -23.81
N PHE A 354 -7.92 2.87 -23.08
CA PHE A 354 -8.56 1.60 -23.42
C PHE A 354 -9.98 1.61 -22.88
N VAL A 355 -10.94 1.25 -23.73
CA VAL A 355 -12.34 1.12 -23.36
C VAL A 355 -12.78 -0.31 -23.66
N THR A 356 -12.99 -1.11 -22.61
CA THR A 356 -13.22 -2.56 -22.70
C THR A 356 -14.23 -3.04 -21.65
N ASP A 357 -14.76 -4.24 -21.83
CA ASP A 357 -15.54 -4.95 -20.81
C ASP A 357 -14.65 -5.59 -19.72
N GLY A 358 -13.33 -5.52 -19.89
CA GLY A 358 -12.34 -6.01 -18.93
C GLY A 358 -11.91 -7.45 -19.16
N VAL A 359 -12.38 -8.13 -20.20
CA VAL A 359 -11.89 -9.47 -20.57
C VAL A 359 -11.39 -9.43 -22.00
N THR A 360 -10.06 -9.42 -22.16
CA THR A 360 -9.42 -9.34 -23.48
C THR A 360 -8.37 -10.44 -23.62
N ASN A 361 -8.11 -10.88 -24.85
CA ASN A 361 -7.03 -11.81 -25.12
C ASN A 361 -5.68 -11.13 -24.88
N GLY A 362 -4.96 -11.57 -23.85
CA GLY A 362 -3.64 -11.07 -23.48
C GLY A 362 -2.48 -11.59 -24.35
N THR A 363 -2.75 -12.23 -25.49
CA THR A 363 -1.71 -12.65 -26.43
C THR A 363 -0.84 -11.44 -26.80
N ILE A 364 0.48 -11.61 -26.70
CA ILE A 364 1.53 -10.59 -26.90
C ILE A 364 1.35 -9.29 -26.07
N LEU A 365 0.58 -9.33 -24.98
CA LEU A 365 0.32 -8.15 -24.15
C LEU A 365 1.60 -7.58 -23.52
N ASP A 366 2.51 -8.44 -23.04
CA ASP A 366 3.76 -7.98 -22.42
C ASP A 366 4.67 -7.25 -23.43
N GLU A 367 4.69 -7.71 -24.69
CA GLU A 367 5.41 -7.04 -25.77
C GLU A 367 4.77 -5.69 -26.11
N ALA A 368 3.44 -5.64 -26.16
CA ALA A 368 2.66 -4.44 -26.39
C ALA A 368 2.87 -3.38 -25.30
N VAL A 369 2.83 -3.79 -24.02
CA VAL A 369 3.11 -2.92 -22.87
C VAL A 369 4.56 -2.43 -22.92
N SER A 370 5.51 -3.30 -23.24
CA SER A 370 6.91 -2.91 -23.45
C SER A 370 7.06 -1.89 -24.59
N ALA A 371 6.27 -2.02 -25.66
CA ALA A 371 6.25 -1.05 -26.76
C ALA A 371 5.66 0.30 -26.32
N MET A 372 4.59 0.30 -25.52
CA MET A 372 4.04 1.54 -24.94
C MET A 372 5.07 2.25 -24.06
N HIS A 373 5.78 1.50 -23.22
CA HIS A 373 6.83 2.05 -22.35
C HIS A 373 7.96 2.69 -23.16
N ARG A 374 8.44 2.02 -24.23
CA ARG A 374 9.50 2.57 -25.11
C ARG A 374 9.09 3.87 -25.78
N GLU A 375 7.83 4.02 -26.15
CA GLU A 375 7.30 5.22 -26.80
C GLU A 375 6.81 6.29 -25.82
N GLN A 376 7.01 6.07 -24.51
CA GLN A 376 6.59 6.95 -23.42
C GLN A 376 5.08 7.25 -23.44
N ILE A 377 4.30 6.22 -23.73
CA ILE A 377 2.84 6.30 -23.77
C ILE A 377 2.30 6.12 -22.35
N VAL A 378 1.38 6.99 -21.95
CA VAL A 378 0.61 6.88 -20.71
C VAL A 378 -0.63 6.06 -20.98
N SER A 379 -0.92 5.06 -20.17
CA SER A 379 -2.10 4.21 -20.33
C SER A 379 -3.19 4.53 -19.30
N THR A 380 -4.44 4.44 -19.72
CA THR A 380 -5.64 4.57 -18.87
C THR A 380 -6.65 3.53 -19.34
N VAL A 381 -7.31 2.83 -18.42
CA VAL A 381 -8.27 1.78 -18.76
C VAL A 381 -9.63 2.12 -18.17
N ILE A 382 -10.66 2.15 -19.01
CA ILE A 382 -12.06 2.23 -18.63
C ILE A 382 -12.65 0.84 -18.85
N ALA A 383 -12.96 0.15 -17.74
CA ALA A 383 -13.50 -1.19 -17.76
C ALA A 383 -14.96 -1.18 -17.27
N THR A 384 -15.84 -1.86 -18.00
CA THR A 384 -17.27 -2.00 -17.65
C THR A 384 -17.65 -3.45 -17.40
N GLY A 385 -18.38 -3.72 -16.32
CA GLY A 385 -18.86 -5.06 -16.00
C GLY A 385 -18.32 -5.62 -14.68
N SER A 386 -18.91 -6.72 -14.22
CA SER A 386 -18.58 -7.35 -12.94
C SER A 386 -17.50 -8.43 -13.03
N ASP A 387 -17.29 -8.98 -14.22
CA ASP A 387 -16.37 -10.09 -14.49
C ASP A 387 -15.19 -9.58 -15.33
N VAL A 388 -14.20 -8.98 -14.65
CA VAL A 388 -13.03 -8.37 -15.28
C VAL A 388 -11.76 -9.17 -14.97
N ASP A 389 -10.89 -9.30 -15.96
CA ASP A 389 -9.55 -9.85 -15.78
C ASP A 389 -8.63 -8.78 -15.17
N GLN A 390 -8.48 -8.85 -13.85
CA GLN A 390 -7.69 -7.87 -13.10
C GLN A 390 -6.21 -7.90 -13.49
N GLU A 391 -5.66 -9.04 -13.91
CA GLU A 391 -4.26 -9.14 -14.31
C GLU A 391 -4.04 -8.36 -15.62
N VAL A 392 -4.91 -8.59 -16.61
CA VAL A 392 -4.84 -7.88 -17.90
C VAL A 392 -5.06 -6.38 -17.71
N LEU A 393 -6.03 -5.96 -16.90
CA LEU A 393 -6.26 -4.54 -16.61
C LEU A 393 -5.04 -3.89 -15.94
N THR A 394 -4.41 -4.59 -14.99
CA THR A 394 -3.22 -4.08 -14.29
C THR A 394 -2.04 -3.93 -15.24
N LYS A 395 -1.82 -4.93 -16.12
CA LYS A 395 -0.79 -4.86 -17.17
C LYS A 395 -1.05 -3.74 -18.16
N LEU A 396 -2.29 -3.58 -18.64
CA LEU A 396 -2.66 -2.49 -19.54
C LEU A 396 -2.45 -1.13 -18.88
N ALA A 397 -2.80 -0.99 -17.60
CA ALA A 397 -2.58 0.21 -16.82
C ALA A 397 -1.11 0.43 -16.41
N MET A 398 -0.19 -0.44 -16.85
CA MET A 398 1.24 -0.38 -16.54
C MET A 398 1.48 -0.33 -15.02
N ASP A 399 0.81 -1.24 -14.29
CA ASP A 399 0.84 -1.39 -12.83
C ASP A 399 0.26 -0.20 -12.03
N ASN A 400 -0.31 0.81 -12.70
CA ASN A 400 -0.96 1.93 -12.06
C ASN A 400 -2.46 1.68 -11.83
N GLN A 401 -2.82 1.22 -10.63
CA GLN A 401 -4.22 0.95 -10.26
C GLN A 401 -5.13 2.19 -10.35
N GLU A 402 -4.60 3.41 -10.18
CA GLU A 402 -5.41 4.64 -10.25
C GLU A 402 -5.82 4.98 -11.69
N ALA A 403 -5.09 4.46 -12.68
CA ALA A 403 -5.38 4.59 -14.09
C ALA A 403 -6.54 3.68 -14.54
N ILE A 404 -7.07 2.83 -13.65
CA ILE A 404 -8.17 1.90 -13.92
C ILE A 404 -9.48 2.51 -13.41
N PHE A 405 -10.38 2.79 -14.34
CA PHE A 405 -11.71 3.34 -14.12
C PHE A 405 -12.74 2.22 -14.30
N LYS A 406 -13.14 1.60 -13.19
CA LYS A 406 -14.20 0.58 -13.20
C LYS A 406 -15.57 1.21 -13.08
N VAL A 407 -16.48 0.83 -13.97
CA VAL A 407 -17.90 1.22 -13.93
C VAL A 407 -18.79 -0.02 -13.98
N GLN A 408 -19.94 0.03 -13.29
CA GLN A 408 -20.89 -1.09 -13.36
C GLN A 408 -21.69 -1.06 -14.65
N LYS A 409 -22.09 0.12 -15.13
CA LYS A 409 -22.72 0.33 -16.42
C LYS A 409 -21.94 1.39 -17.19
N PHE A 410 -21.77 1.22 -18.50
CA PHE A 410 -21.05 2.21 -19.28
C PHE A 410 -21.77 3.57 -19.31
N SER A 411 -23.11 3.60 -19.13
CA SER A 411 -23.85 4.86 -18.94
C SER A 411 -23.33 5.69 -17.76
N ASP A 412 -22.66 5.06 -16.77
CA ASP A 412 -22.10 5.75 -15.61
C ASP A 412 -20.81 6.52 -15.93
N VAL A 413 -20.19 6.24 -17.08
CA VAL A 413 -18.97 6.95 -17.55
C VAL A 413 -19.25 8.43 -17.79
N LEU A 414 -20.50 8.76 -18.15
CA LEU A 414 -20.95 10.14 -18.34
C LEU A 414 -21.40 10.81 -17.04
N GLN A 415 -21.45 10.11 -15.90
CA GLN A 415 -21.78 10.74 -14.62
C GLN A 415 -20.73 11.78 -14.25
N THR A 416 -21.18 12.96 -13.83
CA THR A 416 -20.35 14.14 -13.57
C THR A 416 -19.11 13.86 -12.71
N ARG A 417 -19.22 13.00 -11.69
CA ARG A 417 -18.08 12.67 -10.81
C ARG A 417 -17.01 11.85 -11.53
N MET A 418 -17.42 10.80 -12.26
CA MET A 418 -16.53 9.91 -12.99
C MET A 418 -15.91 10.66 -14.17
N PHE A 419 -16.73 11.31 -14.99
CA PHE A 419 -16.29 12.05 -16.16
C PHE A 419 -15.31 13.17 -15.81
N ASN A 420 -15.58 13.95 -14.76
CA ASN A 420 -14.63 14.99 -14.34
C ASN A 420 -13.32 14.40 -13.78
N ARG A 421 -13.38 13.24 -13.10
CA ARG A 421 -12.16 12.54 -12.65
C ARG A 421 -11.33 12.08 -13.85
N PHE A 422 -11.98 11.49 -14.87
CA PHE A 422 -11.31 11.09 -16.11
C PHE A 422 -10.66 12.28 -16.83
N ILE A 423 -11.39 13.40 -16.98
CA ILE A 423 -10.86 14.59 -17.63
C ILE A 423 -9.66 15.16 -16.85
N ARG A 424 -9.73 15.20 -15.51
CA ARG A 424 -8.58 15.61 -14.66
C ARG A 424 -7.39 14.67 -14.77
N TRP A 425 -7.63 13.38 -14.95
CA TRP A 425 -6.57 12.38 -15.11
C TRP A 425 -5.81 12.54 -16.43
N VAL A 426 -6.53 12.87 -17.50
CA VAL A 426 -5.95 13.07 -18.83
C VAL A 426 -5.25 14.43 -18.98
N CYS A 427 -5.64 15.49 -18.25
CA CYS A 427 -5.31 16.88 -18.60
C CYS A 427 -4.24 17.64 -17.79
#